data_AF-A0A815PZL2-F1
#
_entry.id   AF-A0A815PZL2-F1
#
_cell.length_a   1.000
_cell.length_b   1.000
_cell.length_c   1.000
_cell.angle_alpha   90.00
_cell.angle_beta   90.00
_cell.angle_gamma   90.00
#
_symmetry.space_group_name_H-M   'P 1'
#
loop_
_entity.id
_entity.type
_entity.pdbx_description
1 polymer ?
#
loop_
_entity_poly.entity_id
_entity_poly.type
_entity_poly.pdbx_seq_one_letter_code
_entity_poly.pdbx_strand_id
1 'polypeptide(L)'
;MLITIETQHIPTGWQSFVDFSNSGVEFSPKDINAIFLQEMNVDSMYTCARTCHSIALCRTFDFDIASNRCRIFQGDSATTGSIIPSPSLHSIVGSIALEPVQFTSYGHPCSLCQDSRYLQCINSTCQCQSNTYFDGSICRSQKLLGDVCINETDCRIDRNYTCLPRLQCGPLSLQNGTTVGGYSDGTAGSDNNALSYPDSLAVGMDSSIYVADPGNNRVMRLREGSTTGTIVAGSDSWGNDANQLDYPNGLYVDALANIYVGDSKNYRVMFWRNGSSSGTQVAGAGYYGETLSEIAEILGLTVDSHGNIYVAEKYTHRVTKWTPGATSSLLVAGGNGEGPNSDQLSYPGGLSLDEPHSYLYIADSGNNRIQRIVLGGSTNAITVAGGNGAGSNNNQLNNPSDVRFSKNIDAIYIADQYNNRVTRWYIGATSGVTFAGIDSYSGTSPMLFNGPAGLALSLNESFLYVADNGNSRVQRFMII
;
A
#
# COMPACT_ATOMS: atom_id res chain seq x y z
N MET A 1 -28.61 32.62 -10.28
CA MET A 1 -29.95 32.43 -9.66
C MET A 1 -29.72 31.53 -8.46
N LEU A 2 -30.01 31.94 -7.23
CA LEU A 2 -29.71 31.09 -6.06
C LEU A 2 -30.87 30.13 -5.80
N ILE A 3 -30.58 28.83 -5.64
CA ILE A 3 -31.58 27.81 -5.27
C ILE A 3 -31.12 27.12 -4.00
N THR A 4 -32.00 27.03 -3.00
CA THR A 4 -31.79 26.29 -1.75
C THR A 4 -32.15 24.82 -1.94
N ILE A 5 -31.32 23.90 -1.44
CA ILE A 5 -31.57 22.45 -1.51
C ILE A 5 -31.96 21.95 -0.12
N GLU A 6 -33.22 21.56 0.09
CA GLU A 6 -33.64 20.87 1.32
C GLU A 6 -33.42 19.35 1.22
N THR A 7 -32.91 18.72 2.29
CA THR A 7 -32.82 17.24 2.39
C THR A 7 -33.50 16.74 3.66
N GLN A 8 -34.22 15.62 3.56
CA GLN A 8 -35.05 15.12 4.66
C GLN A 8 -34.31 14.29 5.73
N HIS A 9 -33.01 13.95 5.60
CA HIS A 9 -32.37 12.95 6.50
C HIS A 9 -30.97 13.33 7.03
N ILE A 10 -30.71 14.62 7.30
CA ILE A 10 -29.48 15.08 8.00
C ILE A 10 -29.90 16.04 9.13
N PRO A 11 -29.22 16.06 10.30
CA PRO A 11 -29.63 16.89 11.43
C PRO A 11 -29.78 18.37 11.05
N THR A 12 -30.82 19.01 11.57
CA THR A 12 -31.17 20.42 11.33
C THR A 12 -29.95 21.34 11.53
N GLY A 13 -29.51 22.01 10.45
CA GLY A 13 -28.46 23.05 10.54
C GLY A 13 -27.65 23.34 9.28
N TRP A 14 -27.73 22.50 8.24
CA TRP A 14 -26.98 22.71 6.99
C TRP A 14 -27.92 23.18 5.88
N GLN A 15 -27.79 24.44 5.45
CA GLN A 15 -28.36 24.89 4.17
C GLN A 15 -27.23 25.08 3.14
N SER A 16 -27.40 24.49 1.96
CA SER A 16 -26.50 24.69 0.83
C SER A 16 -27.22 25.47 -0.27
N PHE A 17 -26.49 26.39 -0.90
CA PHE A 17 -26.99 27.21 -1.99
C PHE A 17 -26.21 26.91 -3.25
N VAL A 18 -26.89 26.80 -4.38
CA VAL A 18 -26.24 26.67 -5.68
C VAL A 18 -26.25 28.01 -6.38
N ASP A 19 -25.07 28.47 -6.79
CA ASP A 19 -24.95 29.58 -7.74
C ASP A 19 -24.66 29.03 -9.15
N PHE A 20 -25.31 29.62 -10.16
CA PHE A 20 -25.24 29.14 -11.55
C PHE A 20 -24.59 30.18 -12.45
N SER A 21 -23.78 29.71 -13.38
CA SER A 21 -23.39 30.48 -14.55
C SER A 21 -24.46 30.43 -15.66
N ASN A 22 -24.32 31.30 -16.67
CA ASN A 22 -25.23 31.33 -17.82
C ASN A 22 -25.12 30.04 -18.66
N SER A 23 -26.17 29.67 -19.39
CA SER A 23 -26.17 28.54 -20.33
C SER A 23 -25.11 28.71 -21.43
N GLY A 24 -24.47 27.61 -21.82
CA GLY A 24 -23.46 27.59 -22.88
C GLY A 24 -22.02 27.66 -22.37
N VAL A 25 -21.79 27.28 -21.11
CA VAL A 25 -20.46 27.23 -20.50
C VAL A 25 -20.23 25.91 -19.80
N GLU A 26 -18.99 25.45 -19.76
CA GLU A 26 -18.58 24.23 -19.06
C GLU A 26 -17.45 24.51 -18.08
N PHE A 27 -17.29 23.63 -17.10
CA PHE A 27 -16.19 23.72 -16.16
C PHE A 27 -14.96 22.99 -16.72
N SER A 28 -13.88 23.74 -16.95
CA SER A 28 -12.58 23.19 -17.34
C SER A 28 -11.63 23.20 -16.16
N PRO A 29 -11.23 22.02 -15.63
CA PRO A 29 -10.08 21.89 -14.74
C PRO A 29 -8.84 22.54 -15.36
N LYS A 30 -8.10 23.36 -14.60
CA LYS A 30 -6.86 24.02 -15.10
C LYS A 30 -5.59 23.28 -14.68
N ASP A 31 -5.68 22.38 -13.70
CA ASP A 31 -4.56 21.58 -13.18
C ASP A 31 -5.09 20.31 -12.50
N ILE A 32 -4.21 19.34 -12.20
CA ILE A 32 -4.54 18.01 -11.63
C ILE A 32 -5.30 18.06 -10.28
N ASN A 33 -5.34 19.23 -9.64
CA ASN A 33 -6.03 19.47 -8.37
C ASN A 33 -7.57 19.59 -8.51
N ALA A 34 -8.09 19.90 -9.70
CA ALA A 34 -9.52 19.76 -9.97
C ALA A 34 -9.81 18.31 -10.40
N ILE A 35 -9.99 17.44 -9.41
CA ILE A 35 -10.28 16.03 -9.65
C ILE A 35 -11.71 15.90 -10.19
N PHE A 36 -11.82 15.32 -11.38
CA PHE A 36 -13.08 14.84 -11.92
C PHE A 36 -13.51 13.63 -11.09
N LEU A 37 -14.66 13.74 -10.43
CA LEU A 37 -15.12 12.72 -9.50
C LEU A 37 -15.95 11.67 -10.24
N GLN A 38 -16.91 12.11 -11.05
CA GLN A 38 -17.85 11.23 -11.70
C GLN A 38 -18.59 11.93 -12.85
N GLU A 39 -19.00 11.14 -13.84
CA GLU A 39 -20.02 11.50 -14.83
C GLU A 39 -21.17 10.50 -14.77
N MET A 40 -22.39 11.01 -14.87
CA MET A 40 -23.61 10.24 -14.74
C MET A 40 -24.77 10.88 -15.51
N ASN A 41 -25.76 10.08 -15.89
CA ASN A 41 -27.01 10.59 -16.44
C ASN A 41 -28.01 10.85 -15.31
N VAL A 42 -28.64 12.01 -15.31
CA VAL A 42 -29.64 12.41 -14.31
C VAL A 42 -30.80 13.14 -14.96
N ASP A 43 -32.00 12.92 -14.43
CA ASP A 43 -33.24 13.44 -15.04
C ASP A 43 -33.40 14.96 -14.92
N SER A 44 -32.57 15.62 -14.11
CA SER A 44 -32.60 17.07 -13.96
C SER A 44 -31.30 17.63 -13.40
N MET A 45 -31.08 18.92 -13.66
CA MET A 45 -30.03 19.72 -13.03
C MET A 45 -30.12 19.68 -11.49
N TYR A 46 -31.34 19.66 -10.93
CA TYR A 46 -31.53 19.58 -9.49
C TYR A 46 -31.04 18.25 -8.92
N THR A 47 -31.26 17.15 -9.64
CA THR A 47 -30.71 15.84 -9.28
C THR A 47 -29.18 15.85 -9.38
N CYS A 48 -28.60 16.48 -10.40
CA CYS A 48 -27.14 16.67 -10.52
C CYS A 48 -26.57 17.41 -9.31
N ALA A 49 -27.18 18.53 -8.93
CA ALA A 49 -26.79 19.34 -7.79
C ALA A 49 -26.91 18.57 -6.47
N ARG A 50 -28.00 17.83 -6.27
CA ARG A 50 -28.19 16.98 -5.08
C ARG A 50 -27.17 15.85 -5.00
N THR A 51 -26.85 15.22 -6.11
CA THR A 51 -25.83 14.16 -6.13
C THR A 51 -24.46 14.72 -5.80
N CYS A 52 -24.08 15.85 -6.40
CA CYS A 52 -22.86 16.57 -6.01
C CYS A 52 -22.89 16.91 -4.51
N HIS A 53 -24.00 17.43 -3.98
CA HIS A 53 -24.12 17.73 -2.54
C HIS A 53 -23.90 16.50 -1.65
N SER A 54 -24.37 15.32 -2.07
CA SER A 54 -24.25 14.07 -1.31
C SER A 54 -22.86 13.42 -1.38
N ILE A 55 -22.01 13.85 -2.32
CA ILE A 55 -20.68 13.29 -2.51
C ILE A 55 -19.66 14.14 -1.78
N ALA A 56 -18.91 13.49 -0.88
CA ALA A 56 -17.84 14.13 -0.14
C ALA A 56 -16.86 14.81 -1.11
N LEU A 57 -16.50 16.05 -0.81
CA LEU A 57 -15.56 16.89 -1.59
C LEU A 57 -16.09 17.48 -2.90
N CYS A 58 -17.29 17.15 -3.39
CA CYS A 58 -17.84 17.81 -4.58
C CYS A 58 -18.09 19.31 -4.32
N ARG A 59 -17.75 20.15 -5.29
CA ARG A 59 -17.94 21.61 -5.19
C ARG A 59 -18.56 22.21 -6.44
N THR A 60 -18.25 21.66 -7.60
CA THR A 60 -18.80 22.13 -8.88
C THR A 60 -19.44 20.96 -9.61
N PHE A 61 -20.56 21.23 -10.26
CA PHE A 61 -21.13 20.33 -11.23
C PHE A 61 -21.39 21.05 -12.54
N ASP A 62 -21.37 20.29 -13.61
CA ASP A 62 -21.68 20.74 -14.96
C ASP A 62 -22.77 19.83 -15.52
N PHE A 63 -23.92 20.41 -15.84
CA PHE A 63 -25.09 19.71 -16.32
C PHE A 63 -25.44 20.15 -17.73
N ASP A 64 -25.38 19.21 -18.68
CA ASP A 64 -25.82 19.41 -20.05
C ASP A 64 -27.28 18.98 -20.19
N ILE A 65 -28.16 19.97 -20.37
CA ILE A 65 -29.61 19.75 -20.48
C ILE A 65 -29.96 18.89 -21.71
N ALA A 66 -29.20 19.00 -22.80
CA ALA A 66 -29.52 18.28 -24.04
C ALA A 66 -29.26 16.77 -23.93
N SER A 67 -28.26 16.38 -23.14
CA SER A 67 -27.86 14.98 -22.99
C SER A 67 -28.21 14.38 -21.62
N ASN A 68 -28.83 15.16 -20.72
CA ASN A 68 -29.08 14.79 -19.31
C ASN A 68 -27.81 14.34 -18.57
N ARG A 69 -26.65 14.85 -19.00
CA ARG A 69 -25.35 14.43 -18.50
C ARG A 69 -24.91 15.38 -17.40
N CYS A 70 -24.54 14.80 -16.27
CA CYS A 70 -24.03 15.49 -15.09
C CYS A 70 -22.59 15.07 -14.85
N ARG A 71 -21.68 16.04 -14.86
CA ARG A 71 -20.27 15.89 -14.49
C ARG A 71 -20.05 16.60 -13.17
N ILE A 72 -19.36 15.96 -12.24
CA ILE A 72 -19.12 16.53 -10.91
C ILE A 72 -17.63 16.55 -10.58
N PHE A 73 -17.22 17.63 -9.91
CA PHE A 73 -15.82 17.96 -9.69
C PHE A 73 -15.58 18.35 -8.24
N GLN A 74 -14.41 17.96 -7.74
CA GLN A 74 -13.92 18.38 -6.43
C GLN A 74 -13.53 19.87 -6.39
N GLY A 75 -13.13 20.41 -7.54
CA GLY A 75 -12.67 21.79 -7.70
C GLY A 75 -13.78 22.82 -7.89
N ASP A 76 -13.43 24.10 -7.75
CA ASP A 76 -14.28 25.27 -8.04
C ASP A 76 -13.59 26.24 -9.02
N SER A 77 -14.39 27.15 -9.60
CA SER A 77 -13.93 28.13 -10.59
C SER A 77 -13.06 29.24 -10.02
N ALA A 78 -13.01 29.39 -8.68
CA ALA A 78 -12.20 30.41 -8.02
C ALA A 78 -10.77 29.92 -7.76
N THR A 79 -10.57 28.60 -7.61
CA THR A 79 -9.31 28.03 -7.09
C THR A 79 -8.66 26.97 -7.97
N THR A 80 -9.43 26.18 -8.73
CA THR A 80 -8.92 24.90 -9.28
C THR A 80 -9.36 24.64 -10.72
N GLY A 81 -10.27 25.45 -11.27
CA GLY A 81 -10.64 25.40 -12.69
C GLY A 81 -11.11 26.74 -13.23
N SER A 82 -11.69 26.75 -14.41
CA SER A 82 -12.28 27.94 -15.02
C SER A 82 -13.53 27.59 -15.79
N ILE A 83 -14.49 28.52 -15.79
CA ILE A 83 -15.69 28.42 -16.60
C ILE A 83 -15.34 28.91 -17.99
N ILE A 84 -15.42 28.02 -18.97
CA ILE A 84 -15.09 28.31 -20.38
C ILE A 84 -16.34 28.13 -21.25
N PRO A 85 -16.40 28.74 -22.45
CA PRO A 85 -17.50 28.49 -23.38
C PRO A 85 -17.60 26.99 -23.70
N SER A 86 -18.81 26.43 -23.57
CA SER A 86 -19.08 25.03 -23.90
C SER A 86 -19.48 24.90 -25.37
N PRO A 87 -19.05 23.83 -26.06
CA PRO A 87 -19.61 23.48 -27.36
C PRO A 87 -21.11 23.11 -27.27
N SER A 88 -21.64 22.76 -26.09
CA SER A 88 -23.08 22.65 -25.85
C SER A 88 -23.63 23.99 -25.35
N LEU A 89 -24.49 24.63 -26.15
CA LEU A 89 -25.23 25.84 -25.76
C LEU A 89 -26.19 25.61 -24.57
N HIS A 90 -26.36 24.35 -24.15
CA HIS A 90 -27.28 23.92 -23.09
C HIS A 90 -26.56 23.47 -21.81
N SER A 91 -25.23 23.62 -21.73
CA SER A 91 -24.47 23.30 -20.53
C SER A 91 -24.62 24.39 -19.48
N ILE A 92 -24.86 24.00 -18.23
CA ILE A 92 -24.96 24.88 -17.06
C ILE A 92 -23.98 24.39 -16.00
N VAL A 93 -23.14 25.29 -15.52
CA VAL A 93 -22.24 25.02 -14.39
C VAL A 93 -22.86 25.58 -13.11
N GLY A 94 -22.94 24.76 -12.07
CA GLY A 94 -23.38 25.14 -10.75
C GLY A 94 -22.31 24.86 -9.68
N SER A 95 -22.20 25.76 -8.72
CA SER A 95 -21.28 25.61 -7.57
C SER A 95 -22.07 25.54 -6.27
N ILE A 96 -21.74 24.59 -5.40
CA ILE A 96 -22.41 24.41 -4.10
C ILE A 96 -21.66 25.20 -3.02
N ALA A 97 -22.28 26.27 -2.53
CA ALA A 97 -21.82 27.04 -1.39
C ALA A 97 -22.48 26.52 -0.09
N LEU A 98 -21.69 26.37 0.98
CA LEU A 98 -22.18 25.98 2.31
C LEU A 98 -22.39 27.26 3.14
N GLU A 99 -23.55 27.44 3.77
CA GLU A 99 -23.83 28.70 4.47
C GLU A 99 -23.05 28.81 5.81
N PRO A 100 -22.43 29.97 6.13
CA PRO A 100 -21.58 30.12 7.32
C PRO A 100 -22.31 30.21 8.68
N VAL A 101 -23.64 30.30 8.68
CA VAL A 101 -24.41 30.84 9.83
C VAL A 101 -24.97 29.75 10.74
N GLN A 102 -24.11 28.93 11.36
CA GLN A 102 -24.47 28.18 12.59
C GLN A 102 -23.32 28.03 13.61
N PHE A 103 -22.18 28.69 13.41
CA PHE A 103 -21.03 28.59 14.33
C PHE A 103 -21.04 29.66 15.44
N THR A 104 -22.20 29.90 16.08
CA THR A 104 -22.32 30.88 17.15
C THR A 104 -22.91 30.30 18.43
N SER A 105 -22.04 29.79 19.29
CA SER A 105 -22.05 30.16 20.71
C SER A 105 -20.67 29.93 21.31
N TYR A 106 -20.11 31.01 21.87
CA TYR A 106 -18.81 31.17 22.55
C TYR A 106 -17.60 31.59 21.68
N GLY A 107 -17.55 32.89 21.39
CA GLY A 107 -16.34 33.73 21.51
C GLY A 107 -15.17 33.43 20.57
N HIS A 108 -15.09 34.16 19.46
CA HIS A 108 -14.04 34.05 18.43
C HIS A 108 -12.65 34.52 18.88
N PRO A 109 -11.60 33.94 18.25
CA PRO A 109 -11.02 34.49 17.02
C PRO A 109 -10.84 33.40 15.96
N CYS A 110 -11.72 33.33 14.95
CA CYS A 110 -11.52 32.49 13.75
C CYS A 110 -12.36 32.95 12.54
N SER A 111 -12.64 34.25 12.40
CA SER A 111 -13.34 34.76 11.20
C SER A 111 -12.52 34.59 9.91
N LEU A 112 -11.19 34.51 10.01
CA LEU A 112 -10.27 34.31 8.87
C LEU A 112 -10.24 32.86 8.33
N CYS A 113 -10.76 31.89 9.08
CA CYS A 113 -10.81 30.48 8.68
C CYS A 113 -12.00 30.18 7.73
N GLN A 114 -12.92 31.13 7.53
CA GLN A 114 -14.24 30.89 6.93
C GLN A 114 -14.21 30.46 5.44
N ASP A 115 -13.12 30.79 4.72
CA ASP A 115 -13.00 30.52 3.29
C ASP A 115 -11.96 29.43 2.93
N SER A 116 -11.35 28.76 3.92
CA SER A 116 -10.25 27.82 3.67
C SER A 116 -10.63 26.36 3.98
N ARG A 117 -10.70 25.53 2.93
CA ARG A 117 -10.95 24.07 3.00
C ARG A 117 -9.92 23.28 3.81
N TYR A 118 -8.81 23.91 4.19
CA TYR A 118 -7.66 23.26 4.79
C TYR A 118 -7.38 23.76 6.20
N LEU A 119 -8.26 24.58 6.80
CA LEU A 119 -8.12 25.07 8.17
C LEU A 119 -9.16 24.44 9.10
N GLN A 120 -8.75 24.09 10.31
CA GLN A 120 -9.58 23.65 11.42
C GLN A 120 -9.37 24.59 12.61
N CYS A 121 -10.45 24.98 13.28
CA CYS A 121 -10.38 25.79 14.51
C CYS A 121 -10.14 24.86 15.71
N ILE A 122 -8.97 25.00 16.33
CA ILE A 122 -8.61 24.28 17.56
C ILE A 122 -8.09 25.30 18.58
N ASN A 123 -8.71 25.35 19.76
CA ASN A 123 -8.33 26.24 20.87
C ASN A 123 -8.12 27.70 20.44
N SER A 124 -9.06 28.26 19.67
CA SER A 124 -9.01 29.66 19.22
C SER A 124 -7.85 29.98 18.26
N THR A 125 -7.25 28.97 17.62
CA THR A 125 -6.22 29.12 16.59
C THR A 125 -6.60 28.36 15.31
N CYS A 126 -6.42 29.00 14.15
CA CYS A 126 -6.57 28.40 12.83
C CYS A 126 -5.39 27.45 12.57
N GLN A 127 -5.62 26.14 12.47
CA GLN A 127 -4.59 25.13 12.21
C GLN A 127 -4.87 24.40 10.89
N CYS A 128 -3.84 24.03 10.13
CA CYS A 128 -4.08 23.28 8.89
C CYS A 128 -4.55 21.84 9.18
N GLN A 129 -5.45 21.30 8.36
CA GLN A 129 -5.92 19.92 8.44
C GLN A 129 -4.80 18.93 8.12
N SER A 130 -4.96 17.66 8.51
CA SER A 130 -4.02 16.57 8.20
C SER A 130 -3.66 16.55 6.71
N ASN A 131 -2.35 16.49 6.42
CA ASN A 131 -1.76 16.52 5.06
C ASN A 131 -1.78 17.88 4.33
N THR A 132 -1.92 19.00 5.04
CA THR A 132 -1.81 20.38 4.49
C THR A 132 -0.92 21.29 5.35
N TYR A 133 -0.43 22.41 4.79
CA TYR A 133 0.53 23.30 5.45
C TYR A 133 0.29 24.79 5.28
N PHE A 134 0.59 25.58 6.31
CA PHE A 134 0.42 27.04 6.30
C PHE A 134 1.69 27.71 5.78
N ASP A 135 1.61 28.39 4.64
CA ASP A 135 2.80 29.04 4.02
C ASP A 135 3.07 30.47 4.53
N GLY A 136 2.31 30.93 5.52
CA GLY A 136 2.31 32.32 5.99
C GLY A 136 1.15 33.16 5.44
N SER A 137 0.37 32.63 4.49
CA SER A 137 -0.81 33.30 3.92
C SER A 137 -2.04 32.40 3.75
N ILE A 138 -1.87 31.15 3.28
CA ILE A 138 -2.94 30.15 3.13
C ILE A 138 -2.47 28.74 3.51
N CYS A 139 -3.40 27.83 3.84
CA CYS A 139 -3.10 26.40 3.93
C CYS A 139 -3.10 25.76 2.53
N ARG A 140 -2.03 25.04 2.17
CA ARG A 140 -1.87 24.34 0.90
C ARG A 140 -1.82 22.83 1.10
N SER A 141 -2.25 22.05 0.10
CA SER A 141 -1.99 20.60 0.07
C SER A 141 -0.49 20.35 0.17
N GLN A 142 -0.08 19.34 0.94
CA GLN A 142 1.32 18.96 1.06
C GLN A 142 1.95 18.85 -0.33
N LYS A 143 3.03 19.60 -0.54
CA LYS A 143 3.95 19.37 -1.65
C LYS A 143 4.61 18.02 -1.37
N LEU A 144 4.51 17.10 -2.34
CA LEU A 144 5.10 15.77 -2.24
C LEU A 144 6.61 15.85 -1.96
N LEU A 145 7.15 14.80 -1.34
CA LEU A 145 8.59 14.58 -1.15
C LEU A 145 9.34 14.86 -2.47
N GLY A 146 10.20 15.89 -2.48
CA GLY A 146 10.94 16.34 -3.68
C GLY A 146 11.39 17.80 -3.65
N ASP A 147 10.85 18.65 -2.78
CA ASP A 147 11.40 19.99 -2.58
C ASP A 147 12.55 20.00 -1.58
N VAL A 148 13.65 20.60 -2.03
CA VAL A 148 14.96 20.63 -1.38
C VAL A 148 14.93 21.45 -0.08
N CYS A 149 15.29 20.83 1.05
CA CYS A 149 15.83 21.56 2.20
C CYS A 149 17.20 22.12 1.78
N ILE A 150 17.33 23.44 1.65
CA ILE A 150 18.43 24.09 0.93
C ILE A 150 19.76 24.14 1.71
N ASN A 151 19.80 23.71 2.97
CA ASN A 151 21.03 23.70 3.78
C ASN A 151 21.26 22.33 4.45
N GLU A 152 22.51 21.87 4.45
CA GLU A 152 22.99 20.53 4.83
C GLU A 152 22.77 20.11 6.30
N THR A 153 21.93 20.82 7.08
CA THR A 153 21.74 20.59 8.52
C THR A 153 20.29 20.32 8.98
N ASP A 154 19.28 20.42 8.11
CA ASP A 154 17.87 20.30 8.51
C ASP A 154 17.18 19.05 7.93
N CYS A 155 16.46 18.31 8.77
CA CYS A 155 16.14 16.90 8.50
C CYS A 155 14.66 16.60 8.24
N ARG A 156 13.68 17.41 8.69
CA ARG A 156 12.25 17.33 8.33
C ARG A 156 11.52 18.63 8.65
N ILE A 157 10.29 18.73 8.12
CA ILE A 157 9.28 19.73 8.47
C ILE A 157 8.25 19.08 9.42
N ASP A 158 7.92 19.73 10.54
CA ASP A 158 6.91 19.25 11.50
C ASP A 158 5.47 19.67 11.11
N ARG A 159 4.48 19.31 11.94
CA ARG A 159 3.05 19.65 11.75
C ARG A 159 2.77 21.18 11.74
N ASN A 160 3.76 22.02 12.08
CA ASN A 160 3.66 23.48 12.12
C ASN A 160 4.67 24.18 11.19
N TYR A 161 5.31 23.43 10.29
CA TYR A 161 6.08 23.97 9.17
C TYR A 161 7.26 24.88 9.54
N THR A 162 7.93 24.59 10.66
CA THR A 162 9.20 25.23 11.01
C THR A 162 10.36 24.27 10.73
N CYS A 163 11.42 24.71 10.06
CA CYS A 163 12.67 23.93 9.97
C CYS A 163 13.22 23.74 11.38
N LEU A 164 13.23 22.50 11.86
CA LEU A 164 13.69 22.19 13.20
C LEU A 164 15.21 22.00 13.19
N PRO A 165 15.97 22.74 14.03
CA PRO A 165 17.41 22.49 14.18
C PRO A 165 17.65 21.08 14.73
N ARG A 166 18.79 20.48 14.36
CA ARG A 166 19.22 19.09 14.68
C ARG A 166 19.12 18.66 16.15
N LEU A 167 18.95 19.59 17.10
CA LEU A 167 18.75 19.28 18.52
C LEU A 167 17.28 18.99 18.91
N GLN A 168 16.29 19.44 18.14
CA GLN A 168 14.85 19.23 18.40
C GLN A 168 14.24 18.15 17.50
N CYS A 169 14.79 17.97 16.30
CA CYS A 169 14.76 16.66 15.67
C CYS A 169 15.64 15.76 16.54
N GLY A 170 15.06 15.08 17.54
CA GLY A 170 15.69 13.86 18.04
C GLY A 170 16.09 13.02 16.81
N PRO A 171 17.12 12.15 16.91
CA PRO A 171 17.39 11.21 15.81
C PRO A 171 16.06 10.64 15.34
N LEU A 172 15.85 10.46 14.02
CA LEU A 172 14.78 9.57 13.53
C LEU A 172 14.90 8.34 14.42
N SER A 173 14.03 8.22 15.40
CA SER A 173 14.19 7.21 16.43
C SER A 173 13.83 5.95 15.70
N LEU A 174 14.85 5.27 15.18
CA LEU A 174 14.77 3.89 14.75
C LEU A 174 13.85 3.22 15.76
N GLN A 175 12.69 2.77 15.28
CA GLN A 175 11.72 2.14 16.14
C GLN A 175 12.40 0.88 16.65
N ASN A 176 12.50 0.72 17.97
CA ASN A 176 13.01 -0.52 18.53
C ASN A 176 12.03 -1.63 18.17
N GLY A 177 12.53 -2.67 17.51
CA GLY A 177 11.76 -3.87 17.25
C GLY A 177 11.48 -4.60 18.56
N THR A 178 10.37 -5.33 18.60
CA THR A 178 10.11 -6.33 19.64
C THR A 178 10.12 -7.70 18.98
N THR A 179 10.93 -8.63 19.48
CA THR A 179 10.90 -10.03 19.02
C THR A 179 9.57 -10.66 19.41
N VAL A 180 8.82 -11.15 18.42
CA VAL A 180 7.50 -11.78 18.58
C VAL A 180 7.48 -13.25 18.12
N GLY A 181 8.59 -13.75 17.59
CA GLY A 181 8.82 -15.15 17.25
C GLY A 181 10.30 -15.46 17.13
N GLY A 182 10.72 -16.67 17.51
CA GLY A 182 12.13 -17.06 17.60
C GLY A 182 12.84 -16.51 18.84
N TYR A 183 14.11 -16.89 19.01
CA TYR A 183 14.92 -16.43 20.14
C TYR A 183 15.38 -14.98 19.96
N SER A 184 15.41 -14.21 21.05
CA SER A 184 15.81 -12.80 21.01
C SER A 184 17.28 -12.61 20.66
N ASP A 185 18.14 -13.59 20.98
CA ASP A 185 19.56 -13.60 20.64
C ASP A 185 19.85 -13.98 19.18
N GLY A 186 18.81 -14.35 18.44
CA GLY A 186 18.84 -14.67 17.03
C GLY A 186 19.36 -16.08 16.69
N THR A 187 19.44 -16.96 17.69
CA THR A 187 19.82 -18.36 17.47
C THR A 187 18.70 -19.15 16.78
N ALA A 188 19.09 -20.05 15.87
CA ALA A 188 18.14 -20.94 15.20
C ALA A 188 17.75 -22.12 16.12
N GLY A 189 16.53 -22.62 15.95
CA GLY A 189 16.06 -23.84 16.62
C GLY A 189 14.79 -24.42 16.00
N SER A 190 14.43 -25.62 16.44
CA SER A 190 13.27 -26.37 15.93
C SER A 190 12.12 -26.51 16.93
N ASP A 191 12.32 -26.10 18.19
CA ASP A 191 11.26 -26.09 19.19
C ASP A 191 10.11 -25.13 18.81
N ASN A 192 8.95 -25.27 19.45
CA ASN A 192 7.78 -24.45 19.13
C ASN A 192 7.94 -22.96 19.51
N ASN A 193 8.99 -22.56 20.20
CA ASN A 193 9.35 -21.15 20.48
C ASN A 193 10.53 -20.66 19.62
N ALA A 194 11.07 -21.50 18.75
CA ALA A 194 12.22 -21.21 17.91
C ALA A 194 11.84 -21.21 16.43
N LEU A 195 12.64 -20.51 15.63
CA LEU A 195 12.55 -20.48 14.18
C LEU A 195 13.93 -20.80 13.60
N SER A 196 13.99 -21.12 12.32
CA SER A 196 15.20 -21.40 11.58
C SER A 196 15.07 -20.78 10.19
N TYR A 197 15.72 -19.63 10.00
CA TYR A 197 15.69 -18.84 8.76
C TYR A 197 14.26 -18.50 8.27
N PRO A 198 13.43 -17.82 9.09
CA PRO A 198 12.09 -17.44 8.68
C PRO A 198 12.16 -16.56 7.43
N ASP A 199 11.29 -16.83 6.47
CA ASP A 199 11.29 -16.15 5.17
C ASP A 199 10.04 -15.31 5.01
N SER A 200 8.90 -15.92 4.68
CA SER A 200 7.64 -15.21 4.42
C SER A 200 6.75 -15.07 5.66
N LEU A 201 6.03 -13.95 5.72
CA LEU A 201 5.10 -13.61 6.81
C LEU A 201 3.70 -13.32 6.27
N ALA A 202 2.70 -13.69 7.06
CA ALA A 202 1.30 -13.29 6.86
C ALA A 202 0.63 -12.99 8.21
N VAL A 203 -0.39 -12.14 8.22
CA VAL A 203 -1.18 -11.83 9.42
C VAL A 203 -2.61 -12.30 9.21
N GLY A 204 -3.11 -13.16 10.12
CA GLY A 204 -4.49 -13.64 10.10
C GLY A 204 -5.48 -12.62 10.68
N MET A 205 -6.77 -12.85 10.45
CA MET A 205 -7.85 -11.99 10.98
C MET A 205 -7.92 -11.91 12.51
N ASP A 206 -7.31 -12.86 13.21
CA ASP A 206 -7.21 -12.89 14.66
C ASP A 206 -5.91 -12.26 15.19
N SER A 207 -5.23 -11.47 14.35
CA SER A 207 -3.94 -10.82 14.63
C SER A 207 -2.78 -11.79 14.90
N SER A 208 -2.94 -13.10 14.66
CA SER A 208 -1.83 -14.05 14.70
C SER A 208 -0.88 -13.82 13.53
N ILE A 209 0.40 -14.03 13.77
CA ILE A 209 1.44 -14.00 12.74
C ILE A 209 1.65 -15.43 12.28
N TYR A 210 1.64 -15.63 10.97
CA TYR A 210 2.00 -16.88 10.33
C TYR A 210 3.38 -16.70 9.71
N VAL A 211 4.26 -17.65 9.96
CA VAL A 211 5.68 -17.60 9.60
C VAL A 211 6.00 -18.84 8.81
N ALA A 212 6.46 -18.66 7.57
CA ALA A 212 7.14 -19.72 6.86
C ALA A 212 8.52 -19.90 7.51
N ASP A 213 8.79 -21.11 7.98
CA ASP A 213 10.00 -21.48 8.72
C ASP A 213 10.82 -22.49 7.90
N PRO A 214 11.45 -22.05 6.78
CA PRO A 214 12.08 -22.93 5.80
C PRO A 214 13.08 -23.92 6.39
N GLY A 215 13.88 -23.49 7.37
CA GLY A 215 14.88 -24.34 8.02
C GLY A 215 14.28 -25.52 8.80
N ASN A 216 12.99 -25.43 9.16
CA ASN A 216 12.24 -26.50 9.83
C ASN A 216 11.11 -27.09 8.96
N ASN A 217 10.99 -26.71 7.68
CA ASN A 217 10.02 -27.26 6.72
C ASN A 217 8.54 -27.15 7.14
N ARG A 218 8.20 -26.06 7.83
CA ARG A 218 6.88 -25.87 8.43
C ARG A 218 6.37 -24.43 8.27
N VAL A 219 5.07 -24.25 8.49
CA VAL A 219 4.47 -22.95 8.75
C VAL A 219 4.01 -22.91 10.19
N MET A 220 4.53 -21.93 10.93
CA MET A 220 4.17 -21.67 12.32
C MET A 220 3.15 -20.56 12.42
N ARG A 221 2.16 -20.73 13.30
CA ARG A 221 1.25 -19.67 13.75
C ARG A 221 1.61 -19.24 15.17
N LEU A 222 1.84 -17.94 15.34
CA LEU A 222 2.17 -17.26 16.59
C LEU A 222 1.03 -16.33 16.97
N ARG A 223 0.35 -16.63 18.08
CA ARG A 223 -0.69 -15.74 18.64
C ARG A 223 -0.05 -14.62 19.45
N GLU A 224 -0.66 -13.45 19.46
CA GLU A 224 -0.21 -12.35 20.29
C GLU A 224 -0.16 -12.76 21.78
N GLY A 225 0.95 -12.45 22.44
CA GLY A 225 1.21 -12.83 23.84
C GLY A 225 1.61 -14.28 24.07
N SER A 226 1.63 -15.13 23.03
CA SER A 226 2.08 -16.52 23.17
C SER A 226 3.60 -16.60 23.21
N THR A 227 4.12 -17.49 24.06
CA THR A 227 5.56 -17.81 24.12
C THR A 227 5.97 -18.96 23.20
N THR A 228 4.99 -19.69 22.65
CA THR A 228 5.17 -20.77 21.69
C THR A 228 4.19 -20.62 20.53
N GLY A 229 4.55 -21.15 19.36
CA GLY A 229 3.69 -21.27 18.20
C GLY A 229 3.06 -22.64 18.05
N THR A 230 2.23 -22.75 17.02
CA THR A 230 1.57 -23.99 16.60
C THR A 230 1.89 -24.24 15.13
N ILE A 231 2.26 -25.47 14.79
CA ILE A 231 2.44 -25.87 13.39
C ILE A 231 1.08 -25.97 12.74
N VAL A 232 0.90 -25.26 11.62
CA VAL A 232 -0.40 -25.16 10.92
C VAL A 232 -0.34 -25.63 9.46
N ALA A 233 0.87 -25.79 8.91
CA ALA A 233 1.11 -26.49 7.64
C ALA A 233 2.52 -27.10 7.63
N GLY A 234 2.70 -28.19 6.88
CA GLY A 234 3.94 -28.96 6.88
C GLY A 234 4.17 -29.77 8.15
N SER A 235 5.42 -30.13 8.38
CA SER A 235 5.88 -30.90 9.55
C SER A 235 7.34 -30.55 9.85
N ASP A 236 7.91 -31.04 10.95
CA ASP A 236 9.34 -30.88 11.23
C ASP A 236 10.24 -31.81 10.38
N SER A 237 9.71 -32.33 9.26
CA SER A 237 10.42 -33.18 8.31
C SER A 237 10.14 -32.71 6.88
N TRP A 238 11.19 -32.68 6.07
CA TRP A 238 11.07 -32.40 4.65
C TRP A 238 10.51 -33.63 3.91
N GLY A 239 9.81 -33.37 2.80
CA GLY A 239 9.28 -34.40 1.92
C GLY A 239 8.19 -33.86 1.01
N ASN A 240 7.59 -34.73 0.20
CA ASN A 240 6.59 -34.37 -0.82
C ASN A 240 5.19 -34.90 -0.52
N ASP A 241 4.97 -35.57 0.62
CA ASP A 241 3.65 -36.00 1.06
C ASP A 241 2.72 -34.81 1.32
N ALA A 242 1.42 -35.08 1.39
CA ALA A 242 0.40 -34.04 1.55
C ALA A 242 0.51 -33.24 2.86
N ASN A 243 1.21 -33.76 3.87
CA ASN A 243 1.47 -33.10 5.15
C ASN A 243 2.94 -32.63 5.30
N GLN A 244 3.75 -32.74 4.25
CA GLN A 244 5.16 -32.33 4.25
C GLN A 244 5.39 -31.17 3.29
N LEU A 245 6.41 -30.39 3.59
CA LEU A 245 6.92 -29.28 2.78
C LEU A 245 8.43 -29.45 2.63
N ASP A 246 9.02 -28.81 1.63
CA ASP A 246 10.46 -28.69 1.46
C ASP A 246 10.81 -27.23 1.15
N TYR A 247 11.47 -26.59 2.12
CA TYR A 247 11.86 -25.18 2.06
C TYR A 247 10.69 -24.22 1.75
N PRO A 248 9.65 -24.17 2.59
CA PRO A 248 8.48 -23.33 2.34
C PRO A 248 8.83 -21.85 2.28
N ASN A 249 8.56 -21.20 1.14
CA ASN A 249 8.64 -19.76 0.93
C ASN A 249 7.34 -19.25 0.31
N GLY A 250 7.06 -17.96 0.46
CA GLY A 250 5.79 -17.39 0.02
C GLY A 250 4.62 -17.92 0.85
N LEU A 251 3.95 -17.00 1.54
CA LEU A 251 2.87 -17.35 2.46
C LEU A 251 1.71 -16.38 2.29
N TYR A 252 0.50 -16.94 2.20
CA TYR A 252 -0.74 -16.17 2.25
C TYR A 252 -1.73 -16.88 3.16
N VAL A 253 -2.48 -16.09 3.94
CA VAL A 253 -3.52 -16.57 4.85
C VAL A 253 -4.79 -15.79 4.57
N ASP A 254 -5.87 -16.51 4.25
CA ASP A 254 -7.15 -15.88 3.95
C ASP A 254 -7.97 -15.55 5.22
N ALA A 255 -9.12 -14.91 5.00
CA ALA A 255 -10.06 -14.54 6.06
C ALA A 255 -10.56 -15.72 6.92
N LEU A 256 -10.55 -16.93 6.36
CA LEU A 256 -10.99 -18.15 7.01
C LEU A 256 -9.83 -18.90 7.70
N ALA A 257 -8.64 -18.28 7.71
CA ALA A 257 -7.38 -18.86 8.17
C ALA A 257 -6.95 -20.11 7.37
N ASN A 258 -7.38 -20.22 6.11
CA ASN A 258 -6.76 -21.17 5.18
C ASN A 258 -5.40 -20.64 4.74
N ILE A 259 -4.48 -21.55 4.47
CA ILE A 259 -3.06 -21.24 4.26
C ILE A 259 -2.66 -21.68 2.86
N TYR A 260 -2.03 -20.78 2.13
CA TYR A 260 -1.38 -21.05 0.85
C TYR A 260 0.12 -20.89 1.08
N VAL A 261 0.89 -21.92 0.77
CA VAL A 261 2.34 -21.94 0.97
C VAL A 261 3.03 -22.38 -0.31
N GLY A 262 4.07 -21.65 -0.71
CA GLY A 262 4.97 -22.09 -1.76
C GLY A 262 5.88 -23.17 -1.20
N ASP A 263 5.72 -24.38 -1.70
CA ASP A 263 6.55 -25.53 -1.35
C ASP A 263 7.75 -25.55 -2.29
N SER A 264 8.71 -24.65 -2.03
CA SER A 264 9.63 -24.11 -3.03
C SER A 264 10.50 -25.17 -3.72
N LYS A 265 10.99 -26.15 -2.95
CA LYS A 265 11.85 -27.23 -3.46
C LYS A 265 11.06 -28.43 -3.99
N ASN A 266 9.76 -28.47 -3.75
CA ASN A 266 8.82 -29.37 -4.41
C ASN A 266 8.09 -28.71 -5.60
N TYR A 267 8.40 -27.45 -5.94
CA TYR A 267 7.90 -26.77 -7.15
C TYR A 267 6.37 -26.73 -7.28
N ARG A 268 5.68 -26.49 -6.15
CA ARG A 268 4.21 -26.47 -6.08
C ARG A 268 3.70 -25.46 -5.07
N VAL A 269 2.47 -25.00 -5.23
CA VAL A 269 1.74 -24.28 -4.18
C VAL A 269 0.79 -25.25 -3.51
N MET A 270 0.84 -25.29 -2.19
CA MET A 270 0.01 -26.15 -1.37
C MET A 270 -1.00 -25.32 -0.56
N PHE A 271 -2.23 -25.83 -0.47
CA PHE A 271 -3.33 -25.23 0.27
C PHE A 271 -3.71 -26.08 1.46
N TRP A 272 -3.73 -25.50 2.66
CA TRP A 272 -4.31 -26.10 3.86
C TRP A 272 -5.61 -25.39 4.21
N ARG A 273 -6.70 -26.17 4.27
CA ARG A 273 -7.91 -25.72 4.96
C ARG A 273 -7.60 -25.57 6.45
N ASN A 274 -8.10 -24.52 7.09
CA ASN A 274 -7.93 -24.30 8.52
C ASN A 274 -8.30 -25.54 9.35
N GLY A 275 -7.36 -26.02 10.17
CA GLY A 275 -7.51 -27.21 11.01
C GLY A 275 -7.26 -28.55 10.30
N SER A 276 -6.94 -28.56 9.00
CA SER A 276 -6.56 -29.78 8.28
C SER A 276 -5.16 -30.25 8.68
N SER A 277 -4.97 -31.56 8.77
CA SER A 277 -3.65 -32.17 9.01
C SER A 277 -2.81 -32.35 7.75
N SER A 278 -3.42 -32.20 6.57
CA SER A 278 -2.76 -32.28 5.26
C SER A 278 -3.30 -31.22 4.30
N GLY A 279 -2.47 -30.88 3.32
CA GLY A 279 -2.77 -29.90 2.29
C GLY A 279 -3.11 -30.56 0.96
N THR A 280 -3.53 -29.72 0.03
CA THR A 280 -3.82 -30.09 -1.36
C THR A 280 -3.02 -29.20 -2.29
N GLN A 281 -2.40 -29.78 -3.32
CA GLN A 281 -1.73 -29.01 -4.36
C GLN A 281 -2.75 -28.20 -5.17
N VAL A 282 -2.48 -26.90 -5.32
CA VAL A 282 -3.36 -25.95 -6.03
C VAL A 282 -2.68 -25.22 -7.19
N ALA A 283 -1.36 -25.30 -7.30
CA ALA A 283 -0.60 -24.79 -8.45
C ALA A 283 0.71 -25.55 -8.65
N GLY A 284 1.23 -25.54 -9.88
CA GLY A 284 2.43 -26.26 -10.31
C GLY A 284 2.19 -27.75 -10.54
N ALA A 285 3.21 -28.43 -11.08
CA ALA A 285 3.16 -29.87 -11.39
C ALA A 285 3.82 -30.75 -10.32
N GLY A 286 4.47 -30.16 -9.31
CA GLY A 286 5.20 -30.89 -8.27
C GLY A 286 6.63 -31.31 -8.67
N TYR A 287 7.15 -30.73 -9.75
CA TYR A 287 8.52 -30.91 -10.22
C TYR A 287 8.96 -29.66 -10.98
N TYR A 288 10.28 -29.48 -11.10
CA TYR A 288 10.87 -28.33 -11.79
C TYR A 288 10.53 -28.33 -13.28
N GLY A 289 10.16 -27.18 -13.80
CA GLY A 289 10.00 -26.98 -15.23
C GLY A 289 9.69 -25.53 -15.58
N GLU A 290 9.78 -25.20 -16.87
CA GLU A 290 9.67 -23.83 -17.37
C GLU A 290 8.37 -23.57 -18.15
N THR A 291 7.56 -24.61 -18.38
CA THR A 291 6.25 -24.44 -19.01
C THR A 291 5.28 -23.71 -18.09
N LEU A 292 4.14 -23.22 -18.62
CA LEU A 292 3.13 -22.55 -17.78
C LEU A 292 2.35 -23.51 -16.87
N SER A 293 2.49 -24.83 -17.04
CA SER A 293 1.98 -25.84 -16.10
C SER A 293 2.96 -26.21 -14.99
N GLU A 294 4.20 -25.72 -15.07
CA GLU A 294 5.28 -26.01 -14.13
C GLU A 294 5.71 -24.73 -13.40
N ILE A 295 6.44 -24.89 -12.30
CA ILE A 295 6.94 -23.78 -11.48
C ILE A 295 8.44 -23.93 -11.28
N ALA A 296 9.19 -22.85 -11.50
CA ALA A 296 10.65 -22.84 -11.36
C ALA A 296 11.13 -22.11 -10.09
N GLU A 297 10.90 -22.76 -8.93
CA GLU A 297 11.17 -22.29 -7.56
C GLU A 297 10.37 -21.04 -7.16
N ILE A 298 9.64 -21.14 -6.04
CA ILE A 298 8.78 -20.07 -5.52
C ILE A 298 9.57 -19.25 -4.52
N LEU A 299 9.55 -17.91 -4.66
CA LEU A 299 10.07 -16.99 -3.63
C LEU A 299 8.97 -16.18 -2.97
N GLY A 300 7.90 -15.88 -3.71
CA GLY A 300 6.78 -15.09 -3.21
C GLY A 300 5.47 -15.57 -3.81
N LEU A 301 4.39 -15.44 -3.03
CA LEU A 301 3.04 -15.60 -3.54
C LEU A 301 2.09 -14.61 -2.89
N THR A 302 0.98 -14.34 -3.57
CA THR A 302 -0.16 -13.59 -3.03
C THR A 302 -1.44 -14.09 -3.69
N VAL A 303 -2.58 -13.92 -3.03
CA VAL A 303 -3.86 -14.43 -3.51
C VAL A 303 -4.87 -13.29 -3.52
N ASP A 304 -5.61 -13.12 -4.62
CA ASP A 304 -6.67 -12.11 -4.71
C ASP A 304 -7.99 -12.60 -4.12
N SER A 305 -8.96 -11.69 -3.96
CA SER A 305 -10.30 -11.98 -3.46
C SER A 305 -11.10 -13.03 -4.25
N HIS A 306 -10.68 -13.38 -5.47
CA HIS A 306 -11.29 -14.44 -6.28
C HIS A 306 -10.58 -15.79 -6.11
N GLY A 307 -9.56 -15.86 -5.26
CA GLY A 307 -8.75 -17.05 -5.04
C GLY A 307 -7.68 -17.28 -6.11
N ASN A 308 -7.40 -16.31 -6.97
CA ASN A 308 -6.31 -16.48 -7.93
C ASN A 308 -4.96 -16.32 -7.23
N ILE A 309 -4.05 -17.25 -7.49
CA ILE A 309 -2.73 -17.29 -6.88
C ILE A 309 -1.72 -16.67 -7.85
N TYR A 310 -1.04 -15.63 -7.40
CA TYR A 310 0.08 -15.02 -8.12
C TYR A 310 1.38 -15.54 -7.52
N VAL A 311 2.27 -16.05 -8.36
CA VAL A 311 3.51 -16.73 -7.95
C VAL A 311 4.70 -16.05 -8.61
N ALA A 312 5.68 -15.64 -7.81
CA ALA A 312 6.98 -15.19 -8.30
C ALA A 312 7.92 -16.39 -8.44
N GLU A 313 8.33 -16.64 -9.68
CA GLU A 313 9.16 -17.77 -10.05
C GLU A 313 10.60 -17.31 -10.30
N LYS A 314 11.51 -17.81 -9.48
CA LYS A 314 12.89 -17.33 -9.39
C LYS A 314 13.67 -17.56 -10.67
N TYR A 315 13.65 -18.79 -11.17
CA TYR A 315 14.56 -19.22 -12.25
C TYR A 315 13.97 -19.01 -13.64
N THR A 316 12.66 -18.86 -13.77
CA THR A 316 12.00 -18.45 -15.03
C THR A 316 11.82 -16.94 -15.13
N HIS A 317 12.22 -16.18 -14.11
CA HIS A 317 12.20 -14.72 -14.08
C HIS A 317 10.84 -14.15 -14.47
N ARG A 318 9.78 -14.70 -13.89
CA ARG A 318 8.41 -14.36 -14.22
C ARG A 318 7.52 -14.35 -12.99
N VAL A 319 6.37 -13.69 -13.14
CA VAL A 319 5.23 -13.84 -12.25
C VAL A 319 4.09 -14.48 -13.03
N THR A 320 3.50 -15.53 -12.49
CA THR A 320 2.37 -16.25 -13.09
C THR A 320 1.11 -16.19 -12.23
N LYS A 321 -0.05 -16.28 -12.87
CA LYS A 321 -1.38 -16.32 -12.23
C LYS A 321 -2.01 -17.70 -12.43
N TRP A 322 -2.46 -18.30 -11.34
CA TRP A 322 -3.16 -19.58 -11.31
C TRP A 322 -4.58 -19.35 -10.81
N THR A 323 -5.57 -19.59 -11.67
CA THR A 323 -6.98 -19.55 -11.27
C THR A 323 -7.34 -20.84 -10.53
N PRO A 324 -8.30 -20.81 -9.58
CA PRO A 324 -8.71 -22.02 -8.88
C PRO A 324 -9.09 -23.17 -9.82
N GLY A 325 -8.42 -24.33 -9.64
CA GLY A 325 -8.64 -25.53 -10.44
C GLY A 325 -7.96 -25.56 -11.81
N ALA A 326 -7.17 -24.54 -12.17
CA ALA A 326 -6.41 -24.53 -13.42
C ALA A 326 -5.25 -25.52 -13.40
N THR A 327 -5.00 -26.16 -14.55
CA THR A 327 -3.84 -27.03 -14.78
C THR A 327 -2.62 -26.28 -15.32
N SER A 328 -2.79 -25.02 -15.70
CA SER A 328 -1.74 -24.15 -16.23
C SER A 328 -2.01 -22.71 -15.84
N SER A 329 -0.94 -21.94 -15.71
CA SER A 329 -0.98 -20.52 -15.39
C SER A 329 -1.09 -19.60 -16.60
N LEU A 330 -1.30 -18.32 -16.30
CA LEU A 330 -1.16 -17.19 -17.22
C LEU A 330 0.07 -16.37 -16.82
N LEU A 331 0.84 -15.91 -17.80
CA LEU A 331 1.93 -14.97 -17.57
C LEU A 331 1.38 -13.60 -17.15
N VAL A 332 1.89 -13.05 -16.04
CA VAL A 332 1.50 -11.72 -15.53
C VAL A 332 2.60 -10.71 -15.82
N ALA A 333 3.85 -11.02 -15.49
CA ALA A 333 4.99 -10.13 -15.67
C ALA A 333 6.27 -10.94 -15.92
N GLY A 334 7.27 -10.34 -16.57
CA GLY A 334 8.53 -11.01 -16.90
C GLY A 334 8.36 -12.06 -17.99
N GLY A 335 9.17 -13.12 -17.94
CA GLY A 335 9.11 -14.24 -18.91
C GLY A 335 9.75 -13.97 -20.27
N ASN A 336 10.23 -12.73 -20.52
CA ASN A 336 10.98 -12.35 -21.72
C ASN A 336 12.50 -12.40 -21.49
N GLY A 337 12.97 -13.34 -20.66
CA GLY A 337 14.35 -13.49 -20.22
C GLY A 337 14.70 -12.67 -18.98
N GLU A 338 15.88 -12.95 -18.42
CA GLU A 338 16.45 -12.18 -17.31
C GLU A 338 16.91 -10.80 -17.81
N GLY A 339 16.47 -9.72 -17.17
CA GLY A 339 16.99 -8.39 -17.51
C GLY A 339 16.21 -7.21 -16.96
N PRO A 340 16.68 -5.97 -17.21
CA PRO A 340 16.15 -4.75 -16.61
C PRO A 340 15.05 -4.08 -17.44
N ASN A 341 14.68 -4.62 -18.61
CA ASN A 341 13.61 -4.04 -19.43
C ASN A 341 12.25 -4.07 -18.69
N SER A 342 11.29 -3.29 -19.15
CA SER A 342 9.98 -3.16 -18.49
C SER A 342 9.15 -4.44 -18.53
N ASP A 343 9.43 -5.34 -19.46
CA ASP A 343 8.82 -6.66 -19.64
C ASP A 343 9.71 -7.81 -19.16
N GLN A 344 10.84 -7.50 -18.51
CA GLN A 344 11.79 -8.47 -17.95
C GLN A 344 11.87 -8.31 -16.43
N LEU A 345 12.20 -9.42 -15.77
CA LEU A 345 12.49 -9.48 -14.34
C LEU A 345 13.83 -10.20 -14.16
N SER A 346 14.41 -10.14 -12.97
CA SER A 346 15.57 -10.92 -12.55
C SER A 346 15.35 -11.36 -11.10
N TYR A 347 15.28 -12.67 -10.91
CA TYR A 347 15.01 -13.35 -9.62
C TYR A 347 13.87 -12.69 -8.80
N PRO A 348 12.62 -12.62 -9.31
CA PRO A 348 11.54 -11.95 -8.61
C PRO A 348 11.20 -12.63 -7.28
N GLY A 349 11.02 -11.82 -6.23
CA GLY A 349 10.74 -12.24 -4.87
C GLY A 349 9.31 -11.93 -4.43
N GLY A 350 9.17 -11.27 -3.28
CA GLY A 350 7.90 -10.95 -2.67
C GLY A 350 6.94 -10.14 -3.55
N LEU A 351 5.65 -10.39 -3.33
CA LEU A 351 4.53 -9.86 -4.11
C LEU A 351 3.50 -9.18 -3.20
N SER A 352 2.98 -8.03 -3.59
CA SER A 352 1.88 -7.35 -2.87
C SER A 352 0.81 -6.85 -3.82
N LEU A 353 -0.44 -7.21 -3.54
CA LEU A 353 -1.61 -6.72 -4.28
C LEU A 353 -2.14 -5.42 -3.70
N ASP A 354 -2.55 -4.54 -4.60
CA ASP A 354 -3.47 -3.43 -4.33
C ASP A 354 -4.72 -3.69 -5.19
N GLU A 355 -5.59 -4.57 -4.68
CA GLU A 355 -6.77 -5.03 -5.40
C GLU A 355 -7.70 -3.89 -5.87
N PRO A 356 -8.00 -2.86 -5.05
CA PRO A 356 -8.87 -1.75 -5.48
C PRO A 356 -8.40 -1.05 -6.76
N HIS A 357 -7.09 -0.90 -6.95
CA HIS A 357 -6.51 -0.28 -8.15
C HIS A 357 -6.03 -1.30 -9.18
N SER A 358 -6.19 -2.60 -8.91
CA SER A 358 -5.70 -3.70 -9.75
C SER A 358 -4.18 -3.60 -10.00
N TYR A 359 -3.41 -3.23 -8.99
CA TYR A 359 -1.95 -3.23 -9.07
C TYR A 359 -1.33 -4.43 -8.37
N LEU A 360 -0.24 -4.92 -8.96
CA LEU A 360 0.66 -5.88 -8.32
C LEU A 360 2.05 -5.26 -8.23
N TYR A 361 2.57 -5.21 -7.01
CA TYR A 361 3.94 -4.81 -6.71
C TYR A 361 4.82 -6.05 -6.61
N ILE A 362 5.99 -6.00 -7.24
CA ILE A 362 6.92 -7.11 -7.40
C ILE A 362 8.28 -6.65 -6.93
N ALA A 363 8.88 -7.37 -5.98
CA ALA A 363 10.29 -7.23 -5.68
C ALA A 363 11.10 -7.87 -6.82
N ASP A 364 11.67 -7.05 -7.70
CA ASP A 364 12.51 -7.49 -8.82
C ASP A 364 13.97 -7.54 -8.32
N SER A 365 14.24 -8.55 -7.48
CA SER A 365 15.37 -8.59 -6.55
C SER A 365 16.73 -8.50 -7.25
N GLY A 366 16.91 -9.22 -8.36
CA GLY A 366 18.15 -9.20 -9.14
C GLY A 366 18.41 -7.86 -9.83
N ASN A 367 17.35 -7.12 -10.17
CA ASN A 367 17.44 -5.79 -10.76
C ASN A 367 17.45 -4.65 -9.72
N ASN A 368 17.42 -4.97 -8.42
CA ASN A 368 17.50 -3.99 -7.33
C ASN A 368 16.42 -2.90 -7.40
N ARG A 369 15.19 -3.31 -7.70
CA ARG A 369 14.04 -2.41 -7.88
C ARG A 369 12.73 -3.05 -7.44
N ILE A 370 11.72 -2.22 -7.23
CA ILE A 370 10.33 -2.65 -7.14
C ILE A 370 9.61 -2.25 -8.42
N GLN A 371 8.97 -3.24 -9.03
CA GLN A 371 8.14 -3.08 -10.22
C GLN A 371 6.66 -3.03 -9.83
N ARG A 372 5.86 -2.21 -10.52
CA ARG A 372 4.39 -2.21 -10.44
C ARG A 372 3.79 -2.53 -11.79
N ILE A 373 2.84 -3.45 -11.82
CA ILE A 373 2.07 -3.82 -13.01
C ILE A 373 0.57 -3.62 -12.80
N VAL A 374 -0.15 -3.31 -13.89
CA VAL A 374 -1.62 -3.25 -13.91
C VAL A 374 -2.18 -4.62 -14.31
N LEU A 375 -2.90 -5.26 -13.40
CA LEU A 375 -3.52 -6.56 -13.64
C LEU A 375 -4.60 -6.47 -14.73
N GLY A 376 -4.57 -7.42 -15.67
CA GLY A 376 -5.46 -7.41 -16.85
C GLY A 376 -5.08 -6.38 -17.93
N GLY A 377 -4.02 -5.60 -17.70
CA GLY A 377 -3.45 -4.65 -18.67
C GLY A 377 -2.24 -5.21 -19.41
N SER A 378 -1.31 -4.32 -19.78
CA SER A 378 -0.03 -4.69 -20.38
C SER A 378 0.87 -5.44 -19.39
N THR A 379 1.69 -6.37 -19.88
CA THR A 379 2.75 -7.05 -19.11
C THR A 379 3.93 -6.13 -18.77
N ASN A 380 3.96 -4.92 -19.33
CA ASN A 380 5.00 -3.94 -19.03
C ASN A 380 4.80 -3.37 -17.63
N ALA A 381 5.82 -3.51 -16.80
CA ALA A 381 5.87 -2.95 -15.46
C ALA A 381 6.61 -1.61 -15.44
N ILE A 382 6.27 -0.78 -14.45
CA ILE A 382 6.95 0.48 -14.15
C ILE A 382 7.78 0.34 -12.89
N THR A 383 8.98 0.93 -12.87
CA THR A 383 9.78 1.04 -11.65
C THR A 383 9.15 2.05 -10.71
N VAL A 384 8.85 1.64 -9.47
CA VAL A 384 8.27 2.52 -8.44
C VAL A 384 9.21 2.77 -7.24
N ALA A 385 10.27 1.97 -7.11
CA ALA A 385 11.35 2.20 -6.15
C ALA A 385 12.65 1.54 -6.63
N GLY A 386 13.80 2.11 -6.27
CA GLY A 386 15.11 1.61 -6.69
C GLY A 386 15.38 1.80 -8.19
N GLY A 387 16.10 0.85 -8.80
CA GLY A 387 16.45 0.87 -10.23
C GLY A 387 17.62 1.80 -10.59
N ASN A 388 18.27 2.42 -9.61
CA ASN A 388 19.44 3.29 -9.77
C ASN A 388 20.77 2.54 -9.49
N GLY A 389 20.80 1.25 -9.84
CA GLY A 389 21.88 0.33 -9.47
C GLY A 389 21.80 -0.16 -8.02
N ALA A 390 22.55 -1.22 -7.71
CA ALA A 390 22.66 -1.75 -6.36
C ALA A 390 23.41 -0.76 -5.45
N GLY A 391 22.87 -0.49 -4.26
CA GLY A 391 23.53 0.38 -3.28
C GLY A 391 22.64 0.73 -2.09
N SER A 392 23.19 1.48 -1.14
CA SER A 392 22.51 1.86 0.11
C SER A 392 22.00 3.31 0.13
N ASN A 393 22.20 4.09 -0.94
CA ASN A 393 21.63 5.43 -1.03
C ASN A 393 20.09 5.39 -0.95
N ASN A 394 19.45 6.50 -0.57
CA ASN A 394 18.00 6.55 -0.37
C ASN A 394 17.19 6.26 -1.64
N ASN A 395 17.78 6.43 -2.82
CA ASN A 395 17.17 6.11 -4.11
C ASN A 395 17.64 4.75 -4.68
N GLN A 396 18.39 3.97 -3.92
CA GLN A 396 18.93 2.66 -4.30
C GLN A 396 18.39 1.57 -3.36
N LEU A 397 18.35 0.35 -3.89
CA LEU A 397 18.07 -0.87 -3.15
C LEU A 397 19.21 -1.86 -3.45
N ASN A 398 19.31 -2.93 -2.67
CA ASN A 398 20.26 -4.00 -2.87
C ASN A 398 19.61 -5.34 -2.50
N ASN A 399 19.24 -6.09 -3.54
CA ASN A 399 18.51 -7.35 -3.46
C ASN A 399 17.22 -7.23 -2.60
N PRO A 400 16.25 -6.38 -2.98
CA PRO A 400 14.99 -6.29 -2.23
C PRO A 400 14.26 -7.64 -2.27
N SER A 401 13.97 -8.22 -1.12
CA SER A 401 13.44 -9.58 -0.98
C SER A 401 11.91 -9.62 -0.94
N ASP A 402 11.28 -8.62 -0.31
CA ASP A 402 9.84 -8.50 -0.18
C ASP A 402 9.36 -7.05 -0.27
N VAL A 403 8.10 -6.87 -0.67
CA VAL A 403 7.40 -5.58 -0.76
C VAL A 403 5.99 -5.72 -0.19
N ARG A 404 5.55 -4.73 0.60
CA ARG A 404 4.18 -4.64 1.11
C ARG A 404 3.60 -3.26 0.88
N PHE A 405 2.49 -3.21 0.16
CA PHE A 405 1.71 -2.01 -0.04
C PHE A 405 0.86 -1.72 1.21
N SER A 406 0.88 -0.46 1.65
CA SER A 406 0.12 0.08 2.76
C SER A 406 -0.93 1.02 2.22
N LYS A 407 -2.20 0.61 2.34
CA LYS A 407 -3.33 1.38 1.81
C LYS A 407 -3.64 2.61 2.66
N ASN A 408 -3.25 2.61 3.94
CA ASN A 408 -3.56 3.70 4.86
C ASN A 408 -2.76 4.98 4.56
N ILE A 409 -1.55 4.83 4.02
CA ILE A 409 -0.62 5.95 3.76
C ILE A 409 -0.11 6.01 2.32
N ASP A 410 -0.65 5.18 1.44
CA ASP A 410 -0.25 5.06 0.03
C ASP A 410 1.28 4.96 -0.14
N ALA A 411 1.83 3.92 0.48
CA ALA A 411 3.26 3.66 0.50
C ALA A 411 3.57 2.18 0.33
N ILE A 412 4.82 1.88 -0.04
CA ILE A 412 5.37 0.53 -0.01
C ILE A 412 6.47 0.44 1.04
N TYR A 413 6.43 -0.64 1.81
CA TYR A 413 7.53 -1.09 2.66
C TYR A 413 8.32 -2.16 1.92
N ILE A 414 9.64 -2.06 1.96
CA ILE A 414 10.55 -2.91 1.19
C ILE A 414 11.59 -3.49 2.13
N ALA A 415 11.73 -4.81 2.14
CA ALA A 415 12.84 -5.48 2.79
C ALA A 415 14.06 -5.39 1.87
N ASP A 416 14.98 -4.49 2.20
CA ASP A 416 16.19 -4.21 1.44
C ASP A 416 17.32 -5.11 1.96
N GLN A 417 17.25 -6.38 1.56
CA GLN A 417 17.87 -7.52 2.26
C GLN A 417 19.37 -7.34 2.47
N TYR A 418 20.12 -7.03 1.42
CA TYR A 418 21.59 -6.93 1.52
C TYR A 418 22.05 -5.62 2.16
N ASN A 419 21.17 -4.64 2.30
CA ASN A 419 21.43 -3.44 3.08
C ASN A 419 21.00 -3.58 4.55
N ASN A 420 20.47 -4.74 4.98
CA ASN A 420 20.05 -5.00 6.37
C ASN A 420 19.04 -3.99 6.91
N ARG A 421 18.14 -3.50 6.05
CA ARG A 421 17.16 -2.47 6.41
C ARG A 421 15.80 -2.75 5.81
N VAL A 422 14.79 -2.09 6.37
CA VAL A 422 13.48 -1.92 5.75
C VAL A 422 13.34 -0.47 5.35
N THR A 423 13.03 -0.22 4.08
CA THR A 423 12.76 1.14 3.58
C THR A 423 11.27 1.34 3.33
N ARG A 424 10.80 2.57 3.48
CA ARG A 424 9.45 2.99 3.11
C ARG A 424 9.51 4.03 2.00
N TRP A 425 8.74 3.82 0.94
CA TRP A 425 8.62 4.71 -0.20
C TRP A 425 7.16 5.09 -0.39
N TYR A 426 6.87 6.38 -0.49
CA TYR A 426 5.54 6.83 -0.92
C TYR A 426 5.38 6.61 -2.42
N ILE A 427 4.17 6.30 -2.87
CA ILE A 427 3.92 6.13 -4.31
C ILE A 427 4.27 7.44 -5.05
N GLY A 428 5.09 7.32 -6.10
CA GLY A 428 5.60 8.45 -6.88
C GLY A 428 6.85 9.14 -6.33
N ALA A 429 7.36 8.74 -5.17
CA ALA A 429 8.61 9.27 -4.63
C ALA A 429 9.83 8.79 -5.43
N THR A 430 10.86 9.63 -5.53
CA THR A 430 12.14 9.29 -6.19
C THR A 430 13.17 8.68 -5.24
N SER A 431 12.89 8.69 -3.94
CA SER A 431 13.72 8.10 -2.89
C SER A 431 12.88 7.63 -1.70
N GLY A 432 13.39 6.63 -0.99
CA GLY A 432 12.79 6.09 0.22
C GLY A 432 13.41 6.66 1.49
N VAL A 433 12.84 6.22 2.61
CA VAL A 433 13.35 6.50 3.96
C VAL A 433 13.57 5.18 4.68
N THR A 434 14.68 5.03 5.39
CA THR A 434 14.87 3.86 6.27
C THR A 434 13.82 3.91 7.37
N PHE A 435 13.00 2.86 7.46
CA PHE A 435 11.94 2.70 8.46
C PHE A 435 12.45 1.95 9.69
N ALA A 436 13.21 0.87 9.47
CA ALA A 436 13.82 0.05 10.50
C ALA A 436 15.14 -0.56 9.99
N GLY A 437 16.02 -0.98 10.89
CA GLY A 437 17.35 -1.46 10.53
C GLY A 437 18.38 -0.34 10.36
N ILE A 438 19.66 -0.69 10.34
CA ILE A 438 20.74 0.25 10.07
C ILE A 438 21.49 -0.23 8.83
N ASP A 439 21.56 0.65 7.83
CA ASP A 439 22.20 0.39 6.55
C ASP A 439 23.57 -0.27 6.70
N SER A 440 23.75 -1.45 6.11
CA SER A 440 25.02 -2.19 6.07
C SER A 440 25.56 -2.66 7.44
N TYR A 441 24.79 -2.57 8.52
CA TYR A 441 25.16 -3.09 9.84
C TYR A 441 24.27 -4.26 10.25
N SER A 442 24.85 -5.46 10.25
CA SER A 442 24.19 -6.67 10.77
C SER A 442 24.39 -6.85 12.26
N GLY A 443 23.43 -7.45 12.95
CA GLY A 443 23.57 -7.81 14.37
C GLY A 443 22.26 -8.30 14.98
N THR A 444 22.30 -8.66 16.26
CA THR A 444 21.16 -9.28 16.98
C THR A 444 20.45 -8.31 17.93
N SER A 445 20.93 -7.07 18.05
CA SER A 445 20.21 -6.03 18.80
C SER A 445 18.82 -5.77 18.17
N PRO A 446 17.80 -5.30 18.93
CA PRO A 446 16.43 -5.09 18.42
C PRO A 446 16.25 -4.06 17.27
N MET A 447 17.33 -3.49 16.76
CA MET A 447 17.34 -2.55 15.63
C MET A 447 18.29 -2.98 14.51
N LEU A 448 18.97 -4.11 14.66
CA LEU A 448 19.88 -4.65 13.66
C LEU A 448 19.21 -5.87 13.03
N PHE A 449 19.12 -5.86 11.71
CA PHE A 449 18.72 -7.02 10.94
C PHE A 449 19.95 -7.74 10.41
N ASN A 450 19.80 -9.02 10.11
CA ASN A 450 20.73 -9.78 9.31
C ASN A 450 19.92 -10.38 8.14
N GLY A 451 19.83 -9.65 7.04
CA GLY A 451 19.04 -10.03 5.87
C GLY A 451 17.53 -10.09 6.15
N PRO A 452 16.83 -8.95 6.29
CA PRO A 452 15.37 -8.98 6.37
C PRO A 452 14.79 -9.61 5.10
N ALA A 453 13.94 -10.63 5.25
CA ALA A 453 13.35 -11.38 4.14
C ALA A 453 11.89 -10.95 3.91
N GLY A 454 10.94 -11.55 4.62
CA GLY A 454 9.52 -11.23 4.50
C GLY A 454 9.05 -10.10 5.39
N LEU A 455 8.00 -9.43 4.93
CA LEU A 455 7.27 -8.38 5.61
C LEU A 455 5.80 -8.75 5.74
N ALA A 456 5.15 -8.28 6.81
CA ALA A 456 3.69 -8.29 6.90
C ALA A 456 3.19 -7.07 7.68
N LEU A 457 2.11 -6.47 7.21
CA LEU A 457 1.41 -5.40 7.93
C LEU A 457 0.32 -5.99 8.81
N SER A 458 0.09 -5.41 9.99
CA SER A 458 -1.11 -5.72 10.77
C SER A 458 -2.37 -5.30 10.01
N LEU A 459 -3.54 -5.84 10.37
CA LEU A 459 -4.81 -5.57 9.67
C LEU A 459 -5.19 -4.09 9.61
N ASN A 460 -4.85 -3.34 10.66
CA ASN A 460 -5.02 -1.90 10.78
C ASN A 460 -3.77 -1.10 10.35
N GLU A 461 -2.73 -1.77 9.86
CA GLU A 461 -1.40 -1.24 9.50
C GLU A 461 -0.75 -0.39 10.60
N SER A 462 -1.04 -0.68 11.88
CA SER A 462 -0.35 -0.07 13.02
C SER A 462 1.00 -0.72 13.34
N PHE A 463 1.25 -1.91 12.79
CA PHE A 463 2.51 -2.63 12.97
C PHE A 463 3.03 -3.18 11.64
N LEU A 464 4.36 -3.17 11.52
CA LEU A 464 5.10 -3.93 10.53
C LEU A 464 5.83 -5.08 11.23
N TYR A 465 5.66 -6.29 10.71
CA TYR A 465 6.40 -7.48 11.09
C TYR A 465 7.48 -7.74 10.05
N VAL A 466 8.68 -8.08 10.50
CA VAL A 466 9.86 -8.32 9.68
C VAL A 466 10.46 -9.67 10.05
N ALA A 467 10.61 -10.57 9.07
CA ALA A 467 11.36 -11.80 9.22
C ALA A 467 12.86 -11.46 9.10
N ASP A 468 13.55 -11.50 10.22
CA ASP A 468 14.97 -11.22 10.33
C ASP A 468 15.72 -12.53 10.08
N ASN A 469 15.81 -12.92 8.80
CA ASN A 469 16.13 -14.28 8.35
C ASN A 469 17.43 -14.81 8.95
N GLY A 470 18.52 -14.05 8.84
CA GLY A 470 19.83 -14.42 9.34
C GLY A 470 19.94 -14.40 10.87
N ASN A 471 18.94 -13.85 11.57
CA ASN A 471 18.81 -13.91 13.02
C ASN A 471 17.65 -14.83 13.46
N SER A 472 17.11 -15.68 12.59
CA SER A 472 16.10 -16.69 12.96
C SER A 472 14.96 -16.20 13.86
N ARG A 473 14.46 -14.98 13.61
CA ARG A 473 13.44 -14.33 14.45
C ARG A 473 12.50 -13.45 13.64
N VAL A 474 11.36 -13.12 14.24
CA VAL A 474 10.41 -12.12 13.72
C VAL A 474 10.36 -10.94 14.66
N GLN A 475 10.55 -9.74 14.12
CA GLN A 475 10.49 -8.48 14.86
C GLN A 475 9.26 -7.67 14.47
N ARG A 476 8.61 -7.05 15.46
CA ARG A 476 7.47 -6.14 15.30
C ARG A 476 7.89 -4.69 15.54
N PHE A 477 7.50 -3.81 14.63
CA PHE A 477 7.74 -2.36 14.69
C PHE A 477 6.42 -1.61 14.66
N MET A 478 6.30 -0.57 15.47
CA MET A 478 5.13 0.31 15.46
C MET A 478 5.21 1.28 14.27
N ILE A 479 4.08 1.44 13.58
CA ILE A 479 3.88 2.47 12.56
C ILE A 479 3.17 3.64 13.26
N ILE A 480 3.81 4.82 13.26
CA ILE A 480 3.36 6.04 13.97
C ILE A 480 2.80 7.05 12.97
#